data_AF-A0A956UC29-F1
#
_entry.id   AF-A0A956UC29-F1
#
_cell.length_a   1.000
_cell.length_b   1.000
_cell.length_c   1.000
_cell.angle_alpha   90.00
_cell.angle_beta   90.00
_cell.angle_gamma   90.00
#
_symmetry.space_group_name_H-M   'P 1'
#
loop_
_entity.id
_entity.type
_entity.pdbx_description
1 polymer ?
#
loop_
_entity_poly.entity_id
_entity_poly.type
_entity_poly.pdbx_seq_one_letter_code
_entity_poly.pdbx_strand_id
1 'polypeptide(L)' 'SPEEGAKTIVHLVDSPSVEDVTGAYFVREKEVLPSALARDEKLAHEFFELSRDFISADTR' A
#
# COMPACT_ATOMS: atom_id res chain seq x y z
N SER A 1 19.64 -8.40 -0.04
CA SER A 1 19.61 -9.17 1.22
C SER A 1 18.39 -8.75 2.02
N PRO A 2 18.08 -9.37 3.16
CA PRO A 2 17.01 -8.90 4.05
C PRO A 2 17.14 -7.41 4.41
N GLU A 3 18.36 -6.94 4.67
CA GLU A 3 18.66 -5.54 5.02
C GLU A 3 18.30 -4.59 3.86
N GLU A 4 18.67 -4.96 2.63
CA GLU A 4 18.30 -4.17 1.44
C GLU A 4 16.79 -4.14 1.20
N GLY A 5 16.07 -5.23 1.48
CA GLY A 5 14.61 -5.27 1.35
C GLY A 5 13.89 -4.40 2.39
N ALA A 6 14.48 -4.25 3.58
CA ALA A 6 13.89 -3.49 4.68
C ALA A 6 14.04 -1.97 4.53
N LYS A 7 14.98 -1.47 3.71
CA LYS A 7 15.29 -0.03 3.62
C LYS A 7 14.08 0.85 3.34
N THR A 8 13.21 0.44 2.41
CA THR A 8 12.00 1.20 2.09
C THR A 8 11.03 1.25 3.27
N ILE A 9 10.91 0.17 4.04
CA ILE A 9 10.05 0.15 5.24
C ILE A 9 10.60 1.09 6.30
N VAL A 10 11.91 1.03 6.59
CA VAL A 10 12.56 1.92 7.56
C VAL A 10 12.41 3.38 7.16
N HIS A 11 12.60 3.70 5.87
CA HIS A 11 12.38 5.05 5.35
C HIS A 11 10.94 5.55 5.58
N LEU A 12 9.93 4.72 5.30
CA LEU A 12 8.52 5.10 5.46
C LEU A 12 8.11 5.27 6.92
N VAL A 13 8.76 4.58 7.85
CA VAL A 13 8.42 4.64 9.28
C VAL A 13 9.10 5.83 9.98
N ASP A 14 10.33 6.18 9.60
CA ASP A 14 11.19 7.07 10.39
C ASP A 14 11.60 8.37 9.67
N SER A 15 11.38 8.50 8.35
CA SER A 15 11.89 9.65 7.62
C SER A 15 10.97 10.88 7.71
N PRO A 16 11.47 12.05 8.18
CA PRO A 16 10.68 13.27 8.23
C PRO A 16 10.18 13.75 6.86
N SER A 17 10.82 13.34 5.76
CA SER A 17 10.42 13.75 4.42
C SER A 17 9.10 13.14 3.95
N VAL A 18 8.58 12.13 4.65
CA VAL A 18 7.33 11.43 4.30
C VAL A 18 6.30 11.43 5.43
N GLU A 19 6.55 12.16 6.52
CA GLU A 19 5.72 12.17 7.73
C GLU A 19 4.24 12.49 7.44
N ASP A 20 3.99 13.50 6.60
CA ASP A 20 2.65 13.94 6.22
C ASP A 20 2.19 13.42 4.84
N VAL A 21 2.88 12.43 4.26
CA VAL A 21 2.59 11.92 2.93
C VAL A 21 1.60 10.76 2.98
N THR A 22 0.43 10.94 2.34
CA THR A 22 -0.60 9.89 2.23
C THR A 22 -0.87 9.51 0.79
N GLY A 23 -1.18 8.24 0.52
CA GLY A 23 -1.61 7.76 -0.80
C GLY A 23 -0.48 7.57 -1.83
N ALA A 24 0.76 7.90 -1.49
CA ALA A 24 1.93 7.67 -2.33
C ALA A 24 2.41 6.21 -2.28
N TYR A 25 3.10 5.77 -3.33
CA TYR A 25 3.68 4.43 -3.45
C TYR A 25 5.20 4.54 -3.63
N PHE A 26 5.97 3.72 -2.92
CA PHE A 26 7.43 3.84 -2.86
C PHE A 26 8.14 2.58 -3.33
N VAL A 27 9.19 2.76 -4.13
CA VAL A 27 10.12 1.70 -4.56
C VAL A 27 11.54 2.21 -4.38
N ARG A 28 12.35 1.49 -3.60
CA ARG A 28 13.72 1.88 -3.27
C ARG A 28 13.77 3.32 -2.72
N GLU A 29 12.97 3.55 -1.66
CA GLU A 29 12.91 4.82 -0.92
C GLU A 29 12.46 6.03 -1.77
N LYS A 30 11.92 5.80 -2.97
CA LYS A 30 11.48 6.86 -3.89
C LYS A 30 10.01 6.69 -4.23
N GLU A 31 9.29 7.79 -4.23
CA GLU A 31 7.92 7.83 -4.73
C GLU A 31 7.91 7.48 -6.22
N VAL A 32 6.98 6.59 -6.60
CA VAL A 32 6.76 6.19 -7.99
C VAL A 32 5.27 6.09 -8.28
N LEU A 33 4.89 6.39 -9.52
CA LEU A 33 3.52 6.22 -9.97
C LEU A 33 3.21 4.72 -10.17
N PRO A 34 2.24 4.14 -9.44
CA PRO A 34 1.86 2.75 -9.64
C PRO A 34 1.06 2.57 -10.95
N SER A 35 0.80 1.31 -11.30
CA SER A 35 0.07 0.96 -12.52
C SER A 35 -1.31 1.62 -12.58
N ALA A 36 -1.87 1.77 -13.78
CA ALA A 36 -3.20 2.37 -13.94
C ALA A 36 -4.27 1.59 -13.17
N LEU A 37 -4.20 0.25 -13.20
CA LEU A 37 -5.14 -0.61 -12.48
C LEU A 37 -5.05 -0.45 -10.96
N ALA A 38 -3.84 -0.26 -10.41
CA ALA A 38 -3.64 -0.01 -8.99
C ALA A 38 -4.17 1.36 -8.52
N ARG A 39 -4.51 2.26 -9.47
CA ARG A 39 -5.07 3.59 -9.21
C ARG A 39 -6.57 3.68 -9.54
N ASP A 40 -7.19 2.56 -9.88
CA ASP A 40 -8.62 2.51 -10.15
C ASP A 40 -9.41 2.47 -8.83
N GLU A 41 -9.96 3.62 -8.44
CA GLU A 41 -10.72 3.78 -7.19
C GLU A 41 -12.00 2.94 -7.17
N LYS A 42 -12.67 2.77 -8.32
CA LYS A 42 -13.89 1.96 -8.42
C LYS A 42 -13.57 0.49 -8.15
N LEU A 43 -12.50 0.01 -8.78
CA LEU A 43 -12.03 -1.35 -8.57
C LEU A 43 -11.57 -1.59 -7.13
N ALA A 44 -10.84 -0.63 -6.53
CA ALA A 44 -10.41 -0.72 -5.15
C ALA A 44 -11.59 -0.82 -4.17
N HIS A 45 -12.64 -0.02 -4.39
CA HIS A 45 -13.87 -0.08 -3.60
C HIS A 45 -14.59 -1.43 -3.76
N GLU A 46 -14.81 -1.89 -5.00
CA GLU A 46 -15.45 -3.20 -5.25
C GLU A 46 -14.67 -4.36 -4.62
N PHE A 47 -13.34 -4.32 -4.71
CA PHE A 47 -12.46 -5.32 -4.10
C PHE A 47 -12.54 -5.33 -2.57
N PHE A 48 -12.64 -4.16 -1.94
CA PHE A 48 -12.80 -4.06 -0.48
C PHE A 48 -14.13 -4.67 -0.02
N GLU A 49 -15.24 -4.32 -0.68
CA GLU A 49 -16.57 -4.85 -0.34
C GLU A 49 -16.59 -6.38 -0.43
N LEU A 50 -16.07 -6.93 -1.53
CA LEU A 50 -15.96 -8.38 -1.72
C LEU A 50 -15.11 -9.01 -0.62
N SER A 51 -13.90 -8.47 -0.36
CA SER A 51 -12.98 -9.05 0.62
C SER A 51 -13.55 -9.05 2.04
N ARG A 52 -14.24 -7.97 2.41
CA ARG A 52 -14.93 -7.86 3.70
C ARG A 52 -16.02 -8.92 3.82
N ASP A 53 -16.83 -9.09 2.77
CA ASP A 53 -17.91 -10.07 2.76
C ASP A 53 -17.36 -11.49 2.89
N PHE A 54 -16.25 -11.80 2.20
CA PHE A 54 -15.54 -13.09 2.31
C PHE A 54 -15.09 -13.41 3.75
N ILE A 55 -14.45 -12.47 4.45
CA ILE A 55 -14.00 -12.67 5.83
C ILE A 55 -15.20 -12.87 6.77
N SER A 56 -16.28 -12.11 6.56
CA SER A 56 -17.49 -12.20 7.39
C SER A 56 -18.26 -13.51 7.19
N ALA A 57 -18.16 -14.10 5.99
CA ALA A 57 -18.77 -15.38 5.65
C ALA A 57 -17.98 -16.57 6.20
N ASP A 58 -16.65 -16.47 6.25
CA ASP A 58 -15.74 -17.52 6.74
C ASP A 58 -15.71 -17.65 8.28
N THR A 59 -16.15 -16.61 9.00
CA THR A 59 -16.22 -16.61 10.48
C THR A 59 -17.54 -17.20 11.01
N ARG A 60 -18.25 -18.04 10.24
CA ARG A 60 -19.52 -18.68 10.62
C ARG A 60 -19.43 -20.19 10.75
#